data_AF-A0A1Y6K3E9-F1
#
_entry.id   AF-A0A1Y6K3E9-F1
#
_cell.length_a   1.000
_cell.length_b   1.000
_cell.length_c   1.000
_cell.angle_alpha   90.00
_cell.angle_beta   90.00
_cell.angle_gamma   90.00
#
_symmetry.space_group_name_H-M   'P 1'
#
loop_
_entity.id
_entity.type
_entity.pdbx_description
1 polymer ?
#
loop_
_entity_poly.entity_id
_entity_poly.type
_entity_poly.pdbx_seq_one_letter_code
_entity_poly.pdbx_strand_id
1 'polypeptide(L)'
;MENSVQHFCPHLGLKSDPTTNFSFPSKGNVCFHAKGHPTPQLYFQRTTCLTDQHLNCPIFSSPPGVRLPANIIEPKEKTGNNPKIILWAILTPILISGIFLINANRLQLFNQIDRMFVPAWKNTQQALPLTLPPSPTLEVVPSLTVAPTVTFTATITATATSEPTQTLIPSLTLTSTRAPAVFELGTPIGKQGKFIIIRVLEGESIGQFAGRYNTTEEAIRTINYKLPSVLYPDWLVVVPLDLSDTTGLPSFQPIQVTTDGITLLELAQLLNMEAEEISRYNNMGPGHLLQQGEWILIPRYE
;
A
#
# COMPACT_ATOMS: atom_id res chain seq x y z
N MET A 1 -23.96 38.58 -0.20
CA MET A 1 -22.62 38.14 -0.63
C MET A 1 -22.40 36.80 0.05
N GLU A 2 -22.59 35.73 -0.71
CA GLU A 2 -22.53 34.34 -0.25
C GLU A 2 -21.08 34.00 0.15
N ASN A 3 -20.87 33.60 1.40
CA ASN A 3 -19.56 33.18 1.91
C ASN A 3 -19.28 31.78 1.33
N SER A 4 -18.55 31.69 0.21
CA SER A 4 -18.14 30.41 -0.37
C SER A 4 -17.16 29.71 0.57
N VAL A 5 -17.67 28.83 1.43
CA VAL A 5 -16.87 27.96 2.29
C VAL A 5 -15.90 27.17 1.40
N GLN A 6 -14.58 27.38 1.56
CA GLN A 6 -13.60 26.57 0.84
C GLN A 6 -13.59 25.18 1.44
N HIS A 7 -13.91 24.19 0.62
CA HIS A 7 -14.00 22.80 1.04
C HIS A 7 -12.63 22.10 1.07
N PHE A 8 -11.51 22.85 1.13
CA PHE A 8 -10.15 22.30 1.21
C PHE A 8 -9.18 23.31 1.85
N CYS A 9 -8.03 22.79 2.28
CA CYS A 9 -6.98 23.53 2.96
C CYS A 9 -6.29 24.54 2.03
N PRO A 10 -6.33 25.84 2.34
CA PRO A 10 -5.69 26.87 1.51
C PRO A 10 -4.16 26.82 1.59
N HIS A 11 -3.60 26.14 2.59
CA HIS A 11 -2.16 25.96 2.71
C HIS A 11 -1.65 24.67 2.03
N LEU A 12 -2.55 23.90 1.40
CA LEU A 12 -2.16 22.78 0.57
C LEU A 12 -1.96 23.29 -0.85
N GLY A 13 -0.75 23.15 -1.38
CA GLY A 13 -0.39 23.62 -2.71
C GLY A 13 0.59 22.70 -3.44
N LEU A 14 0.93 22.98 -4.69
CA LEU A 14 1.94 22.26 -5.44
C LEU A 14 3.33 22.78 -5.09
N LYS A 15 4.35 21.91 -5.10
CA LYS A 15 5.74 22.34 -4.85
C LYS A 15 6.21 23.46 -5.81
N SER A 16 5.73 23.46 -7.04
CA SER A 16 6.01 24.48 -8.06
C SER A 16 5.09 25.69 -7.98
N ASP A 17 3.91 25.55 -7.36
CA ASP A 17 2.89 26.58 -7.27
C ASP A 17 2.11 26.43 -5.96
N PRO A 18 2.40 27.25 -4.93
CA PRO A 18 1.76 27.16 -3.63
C PRO A 18 0.26 27.45 -3.61
N THR A 19 -0.27 28.03 -4.69
CA THR A 19 -1.65 28.52 -4.76
C THR A 19 -2.59 27.55 -5.47
N THR A 20 -2.04 26.58 -6.21
CA THR A 20 -2.80 25.49 -6.82
C THR A 20 -2.50 24.21 -6.07
N ASN A 21 -3.47 23.30 -6.01
CA ASN A 21 -3.26 21.93 -5.54
C ASN A 21 -3.94 20.96 -6.52
N PHE A 22 -3.55 19.69 -6.45
CA PHE A 22 -4.37 18.64 -7.00
C PHE A 22 -5.63 18.50 -6.14
N SER A 23 -6.79 18.56 -6.79
CA SER A 23 -8.10 18.31 -6.16
C SER A 23 -8.30 16.87 -5.67
N PHE A 24 -7.32 16.01 -5.94
CA PHE A 24 -7.23 14.64 -5.45
C PHE A 24 -5.91 14.47 -4.67
N PRO A 25 -5.84 13.53 -3.73
CA PRO A 25 -4.61 13.29 -2.97
C PRO A 25 -3.44 12.94 -3.88
N SER A 26 -2.33 13.66 -3.73
CA SER A 26 -1.17 13.50 -4.60
C SER A 26 0.12 13.83 -3.87
N LYS A 27 1.21 13.16 -4.26
CA LYS A 27 2.55 13.46 -3.73
C LYS A 27 3.01 14.88 -4.05
N GLY A 28 2.42 15.48 -5.09
CA GLY A 28 2.71 16.85 -5.49
C GLY A 28 2.10 17.91 -4.58
N ASN A 29 1.09 17.56 -3.77
CA ASN A 29 0.48 18.46 -2.79
C ASN A 29 1.35 18.57 -1.54
N VAL A 30 1.95 19.72 -1.30
CA VAL A 30 2.76 20.06 -0.14
C VAL A 30 2.02 21.03 0.78
N CYS A 31 2.29 20.92 2.08
CA CYS A 31 1.73 21.84 3.07
C CYS A 31 2.65 23.03 3.28
N PHE A 32 2.25 24.20 2.77
CA PHE A 32 3.01 25.44 2.88
C PHE A 32 2.98 26.08 4.26
N HIS A 33 2.02 25.67 5.10
CA HIS A 33 1.96 26.11 6.50
C HIS A 33 3.02 25.44 7.37
N ALA A 34 3.39 24.21 7.00
CA ALA A 34 4.38 23.43 7.71
C ALA A 34 5.81 23.79 7.27
N LYS A 35 6.73 23.80 8.24
CA LYS A 35 8.14 24.07 7.98
C LYS A 35 8.73 23.10 6.99
N GLY A 36 9.35 23.62 5.94
CA GLY A 36 10.03 22.83 4.90
C GLY A 36 9.09 22.24 3.86
N HIS A 37 7.83 22.68 3.83
CA HIS A 37 6.81 22.31 2.86
C HIS A 37 6.73 20.80 2.62
N PRO A 38 6.55 19.97 3.68
CA PRO A 38 6.42 18.54 3.52
C PRO A 38 5.12 18.19 2.81
N THR A 39 5.15 17.13 2.01
CA THR A 39 3.97 16.48 1.46
C THR A 39 3.23 15.77 2.59
N PRO A 40 1.98 16.14 2.92
CA PRO A 40 1.16 15.36 3.84
C PRO A 40 0.84 14.00 3.22
N GLN A 41 0.65 12.96 4.03
CA GLN A 41 0.25 11.64 3.55
C GLN A 41 -1.04 11.71 2.73
N LEU A 42 -1.13 10.88 1.68
CA LEU A 42 -2.28 10.87 0.76
C LEU A 42 -3.62 10.68 1.49
N TYR A 43 -3.67 9.80 2.51
CA TYR A 43 -4.86 9.62 3.33
C TYR A 43 -5.24 10.92 4.07
N PHE A 44 -4.27 11.56 4.73
CA PHE A 44 -4.49 12.82 5.44
C PHE A 44 -4.88 13.96 4.49
N GLN A 45 -4.29 14.03 3.29
CA GLN A 45 -4.73 14.98 2.28
C GLN A 45 -6.19 14.75 1.93
N ARG A 46 -6.61 13.50 1.74
CA ARG A 46 -7.97 13.18 1.34
C ARG A 46 -9.02 13.44 2.42
N THR A 47 -8.75 13.03 3.65
CA THR A 47 -9.73 13.12 4.74
C THR A 47 -9.73 14.49 5.39
N THR A 48 -8.60 15.20 5.33
CA THR A 48 -8.38 16.47 6.01
C THR A 48 -8.06 17.60 5.05
N CYS A 49 -6.95 17.54 4.31
CA CYS A 49 -6.48 18.72 3.56
C CYS A 49 -7.34 19.08 2.32
N LEU A 50 -8.11 18.16 1.76
CA LEU A 50 -8.95 18.36 0.57
C LEU A 50 -10.45 18.35 0.91
N THR A 51 -10.78 18.50 2.19
CA THR A 51 -12.15 18.55 2.71
C THR A 51 -12.31 19.73 3.66
N ASP A 52 -13.53 19.99 4.12
CA ASP A 52 -13.82 20.96 5.19
C ASP A 52 -13.11 20.61 6.51
N GLN A 53 -12.64 19.37 6.67
CA GLN A 53 -11.94 18.93 7.88
C GLN A 53 -10.55 19.57 8.03
N HIS A 54 -10.04 20.27 7.02
CA HIS A 54 -8.79 21.04 7.17
C HIS A 54 -8.86 22.07 8.30
N LEU A 55 -10.06 22.54 8.64
CA LEU A 55 -10.30 23.41 9.79
C LEU A 55 -9.92 22.75 11.12
N ASN A 56 -10.06 21.43 11.20
CA ASN A 56 -9.68 20.61 12.36
C ASN A 56 -8.22 20.14 12.30
N CYS A 57 -7.46 20.54 11.28
CA CYS A 57 -6.05 20.16 11.16
C CYS A 57 -5.22 20.85 12.26
N PRO A 58 -4.44 20.10 13.06
CA PRO A 58 -3.66 20.66 14.15
C PRO A 58 -2.58 21.64 13.63
N ILE A 59 -2.10 21.42 12.40
CA ILE A 59 -1.15 22.34 11.78
C ILE A 59 -1.83 23.60 11.26
N PHE A 60 -3.01 23.49 10.66
CA PHE A 60 -3.76 24.64 10.16
C PHE A 60 -4.04 25.68 11.26
N SER A 61 -4.36 25.22 12.48
CA SER A 61 -4.61 26.09 13.65
C SER A 61 -3.35 26.55 14.39
N SER A 62 -2.17 26.03 14.03
CA SER A 62 -0.90 26.37 14.68
C SER A 62 -0.22 27.59 14.04
N PRO A 63 0.75 28.24 14.72
CA PRO A 63 1.58 29.27 14.09
C PRO A 63 2.27 28.74 12.82
N PRO A 64 2.49 29.59 11.79
CA PRO A 64 3.17 29.19 10.57
C PRO A 64 4.60 28.72 10.87
N GLY A 65 5.07 27.69 10.16
CA GLY A 65 6.42 27.16 10.33
C GLY A 65 6.59 26.16 11.49
N VAL A 66 5.49 25.58 12.00
CA VAL A 66 5.53 24.38 12.83
C VAL A 66 5.87 23.16 11.95
N ARG A 67 6.61 22.19 12.50
CA ARG A 67 6.90 20.94 11.76
C ARG A 67 5.65 20.07 11.71
N LEU A 68 5.35 19.51 10.54
CA LEU A 68 4.29 18.52 10.39
C LEU A 68 4.66 17.25 11.21
N PRO A 69 3.74 16.66 11.99
CA PRO A 69 4.01 15.44 12.74
C PRO A 69 4.44 14.29 11.83
N ALA A 70 5.36 13.44 12.30
CA ALA A 70 5.95 12.37 11.49
C ALA A 70 4.91 11.35 10.99
N ASN A 71 3.82 11.15 11.74
CA ASN A 71 2.69 10.30 11.36
C ASN A 71 1.78 10.90 10.27
N ILE A 72 2.00 12.15 9.87
CA ILE A 72 1.20 12.86 8.86
C ILE A 72 2.05 13.24 7.64
N ILE A 73 3.37 13.08 7.70
CA ILE A 73 4.29 13.31 6.57
C ILE A 73 4.33 12.07 5.67
N GLU A 74 4.26 12.27 4.35
CA GLU A 74 4.51 11.20 3.39
C GLU A 74 5.95 10.66 3.56
N PRO A 75 6.14 9.35 3.79
CA PRO A 75 7.47 8.78 3.90
C PRO A 75 8.23 9.02 2.59
N LYS A 76 9.41 9.64 2.70
CA LYS A 76 10.30 9.81 1.53
C LYS A 76 10.70 8.43 1.03
N GLU A 77 10.34 8.11 -0.20
CA GLU A 77 10.86 6.93 -0.87
C GLU A 77 12.39 7.00 -0.86
N LYS A 78 13.02 5.96 -0.33
CA LYS A 78 14.47 5.78 -0.46
C LYS A 78 14.71 5.48 -1.94
N THR A 79 14.93 6.51 -2.76
CA THR A 79 15.47 6.33 -4.11
C THR A 79 16.85 5.69 -3.95
N GLY A 80 16.88 4.37 -4.03
CA GLY A 80 18.04 3.53 -3.77
C GLY A 80 19.08 3.60 -4.87
N ASN A 81 19.43 4.79 -5.34
CA ASN A 81 20.55 4.96 -6.26
C ASN A 81 21.81 5.20 -5.43
N ASN A 82 22.29 4.14 -4.78
CA ASN A 82 23.64 4.12 -4.21
C ASN A 82 24.62 3.86 -5.37
N PRO A 83 25.44 4.84 -5.80
CA PRO A 83 26.32 4.68 -6.96
C PRO A 83 27.33 3.54 -6.78
N LYS A 84 27.61 3.17 -5.52
CA LYS A 84 28.45 2.02 -5.16
C LYS A 84 27.82 0.69 -5.56
N ILE A 85 26.49 0.53 -5.49
CA ILE A 85 25.81 -0.73 -5.83
C ILE A 85 25.90 -0.98 -7.34
N ILE A 86 25.78 0.07 -8.16
CA ILE A 86 25.96 -0.02 -9.62
C ILE A 86 27.40 -0.42 -9.97
N LEU A 87 28.39 0.14 -9.25
CA LEU A 87 29.81 -0.22 -9.45
C LEU A 87 30.10 -1.69 -9.09
N TRP A 88 29.56 -2.19 -7.98
CA TRP A 88 29.71 -3.60 -7.57
C TRP A 88 28.96 -4.57 -8.49
N ALA A 89 27.82 -4.16 -9.06
CA ALA A 89 27.07 -4.96 -10.03
C ALA A 89 27.84 -5.20 -11.34
N ILE A 90 28.80 -4.32 -11.69
CA ILE A 90 29.66 -4.49 -12.88
C ILE A 90 30.95 -5.22 -12.53
N LEU A 91 31.55 -4.96 -11.36
CA LEU A 91 32.82 -5.59 -10.97
C LEU A 91 32.69 -7.07 -10.59
N THR A 92 31.55 -7.47 -10.00
CA THR A 92 31.31 -8.86 -9.60
C THR A 92 31.22 -9.86 -10.76
N PRO A 93 30.49 -9.62 -11.87
CA PRO A 93 30.48 -10.55 -13.01
C PRO A 93 31.83 -10.63 -13.72
N ILE A 94 32.61 -9.55 -13.76
CA ILE A 94 33.97 -9.55 -14.36
C ILE A 94 34.92 -10.42 -13.51
N LEU A 95 34.87 -10.30 -12.18
CA LEU A 95 35.68 -11.11 -11.28
C LEU A 95 35.29 -12.60 -11.36
N ILE A 96 33.98 -12.89 -11.39
CA ILE A 96 33.46 -14.26 -11.50
C ILE A 96 33.83 -14.88 -12.87
N SER A 97 33.74 -14.10 -13.96
CA SER A 97 34.16 -14.52 -15.29
C SER A 97 35.67 -14.84 -15.34
N GLY A 98 36.50 -14.00 -14.72
CA GLY A 98 37.94 -14.25 -14.61
C GLY A 98 38.27 -15.54 -13.83
N ILE A 99 37.59 -15.77 -12.70
CA ILE A 99 37.75 -17.00 -11.91
C ILE A 99 37.27 -18.23 -12.71
N PHE A 100 36.17 -18.12 -13.46
CA PHE A 100 35.66 -19.21 -14.29
C PHE A 100 36.62 -19.58 -15.42
N LEU A 101 37.24 -18.59 -16.09
CA LEU A 101 38.25 -18.81 -17.12
C LEU A 101 39.52 -19.47 -16.58
N ILE A 102 39.96 -19.09 -15.37
CA ILE A 102 41.11 -19.70 -14.69
C ILE A 102 40.81 -21.17 -14.34
N ASN A 103 39.60 -21.48 -13.84
CA ASN A 103 39.20 -22.86 -13.51
C ASN A 103 38.93 -23.72 -14.74
N ALA A 104 38.39 -23.17 -15.83
CA ALA A 104 38.19 -23.88 -17.09
C ALA A 104 39.53 -24.34 -17.70
N ASN A 105 40.58 -23.51 -17.59
CA ASN A 105 41.93 -23.85 -18.06
C ASN A 105 42.61 -24.92 -17.17
N ARG A 106 42.24 -25.00 -15.88
CA ARG A 106 42.68 -26.09 -14.97
C ARG A 106 41.97 -27.42 -15.26
N LEU A 107 40.69 -27.37 -15.65
CA LEU A 107 39.88 -28.56 -15.96
C LEU A 107 40.25 -29.19 -17.32
N GLN A 108 40.70 -28.39 -18.29
CA GLN A 108 41.20 -28.92 -19.58
C GLN A 108 42.49 -29.75 -19.43
N LEU A 109 43.33 -29.46 -18.43
CA LEU A 109 44.56 -30.21 -18.16
C LEU A 109 44.28 -31.57 -17.48
N PHE A 110 43.25 -31.67 -16.62
CA PHE A 110 42.83 -32.93 -15.99
C PHE A 110 42.09 -33.87 -16.96
N ASN A 111 41.31 -33.33 -17.90
CA ASN A 111 40.59 -34.13 -18.91
C ASN A 111 41.50 -34.88 -19.89
N GLN A 112 42.79 -34.53 -19.99
CA GLN A 112 43.75 -35.24 -20.84
C GLN A 112 44.23 -36.56 -20.21
N ILE A 113 44.02 -36.76 -18.89
CA ILE A 113 44.48 -37.93 -18.14
C ILE A 113 43.38 -39.02 -18.09
N ASP A 114 42.10 -38.64 -18.03
CA ASP A 114 40.95 -39.58 -18.01
C ASP A 114 40.70 -40.29 -19.36
N ARG A 115 41.35 -39.86 -20.45
CA ARG A 115 41.28 -40.56 -21.75
C ARG A 115 42.15 -41.82 -21.83
N MET A 116 43.04 -42.06 -20.87
CA MET A 116 43.89 -43.27 -20.87
C MET A 116 43.30 -44.44 -20.08
N PHE A 117 42.26 -44.24 -19.26
CA PHE A 117 41.65 -45.32 -18.50
C PHE A 117 40.13 -45.14 -18.39
N VAL A 118 39.37 -45.82 -19.27
CA VAL A 118 37.92 -45.97 -19.12
C VAL A 118 37.63 -47.44 -18.75
N PRO A 119 37.01 -47.73 -17.59
CA PRO A 119 36.64 -49.09 -17.22
C PRO A 119 35.47 -49.61 -18.08
N ALA A 120 35.55 -50.88 -18.48
CA ALA A 120 34.78 -51.53 -19.55
C ALA A 120 33.25 -51.61 -19.38
N TRP A 121 32.68 -51.11 -18.28
CA TRP A 121 31.25 -51.27 -17.95
C TRP A 121 30.34 -50.17 -18.53
N LYS A 122 30.89 -49.10 -19.14
CA LYS A 122 30.08 -47.98 -19.69
C LYS A 122 29.52 -48.18 -21.11
N ASN A 123 29.79 -49.30 -21.79
CA ASN A 123 29.37 -49.53 -23.19
C ASN A 123 28.11 -50.41 -23.36
N THR A 124 27.36 -50.75 -22.30
CA THR A 124 26.36 -51.84 -22.38
C THR A 124 24.89 -51.42 -22.22
N GLN A 125 24.49 -50.17 -22.49
CA GLN A 125 23.06 -49.83 -22.58
C GLN A 125 22.73 -49.01 -23.83
N GLN A 126 22.70 -49.69 -24.98
CA GLN A 126 21.87 -49.28 -26.11
C GLN A 126 20.42 -49.71 -25.81
N ALA A 127 19.58 -48.76 -25.42
CA ALA A 127 18.13 -48.93 -25.39
C ALA A 127 17.55 -48.64 -26.78
N LEU A 128 16.69 -49.54 -27.26
CA LEU A 128 16.04 -49.55 -28.57
C LEU A 128 15.15 -48.31 -28.79
N PRO A 129 15.09 -47.74 -30.01
CA PRO A 129 14.08 -46.75 -30.37
C PRO A 129 12.77 -47.43 -30.82
N LEU A 130 11.66 -47.17 -30.12
CA LEU A 130 10.31 -47.40 -30.65
C LEU A 130 9.78 -46.12 -31.30
N THR A 131 9.69 -46.15 -32.62
CA THR A 131 9.00 -45.17 -33.47
C THR A 131 7.49 -45.33 -33.40
N LEU A 132 6.75 -44.23 -33.24
CA LEU A 132 5.32 -44.13 -33.51
C LEU A 132 5.04 -42.95 -34.49
N PRO A 133 4.03 -43.07 -35.37
CA PRO A 133 3.85 -42.24 -36.57
C PRO A 133 3.20 -40.85 -36.34
N PRO A 134 3.35 -39.89 -37.28
CA PRO A 134 2.80 -38.54 -37.16
C PRO A 134 1.28 -38.47 -37.45
N SER A 135 0.58 -37.63 -36.67
CA SER A 135 -0.84 -37.29 -36.81
C SER A 135 -1.02 -36.03 -37.67
N PRO A 136 -2.07 -35.93 -38.53
CA PRO A 136 -2.16 -34.90 -39.57
C PRO A 136 -2.49 -33.48 -39.07
N THR A 137 -1.83 -32.53 -39.72
CA THR A 137 -1.95 -31.07 -39.67
C THR A 137 -3.32 -30.58 -40.12
N LEU A 138 -3.93 -29.65 -39.37
CA LEU A 138 -5.05 -28.83 -39.84
C LEU A 138 -4.53 -27.44 -40.25
N GLU A 139 -4.83 -27.08 -41.50
CA GLU A 139 -4.51 -25.81 -42.17
C GLU A 139 -5.18 -24.60 -41.50
N VAL A 140 -4.40 -23.55 -41.31
CA VAL A 140 -4.85 -22.21 -40.89
C VAL A 140 -5.21 -21.41 -42.15
N VAL A 141 -6.44 -20.91 -42.21
CA VAL A 141 -6.90 -19.94 -43.23
C VAL A 141 -6.85 -18.53 -42.63
N PRO A 142 -6.28 -17.52 -43.32
CA PRO A 142 -6.29 -16.14 -42.87
C PRO A 142 -7.62 -15.46 -43.22
N SER A 143 -8.18 -14.69 -42.28
CA SER A 143 -9.30 -13.77 -42.54
C SER A 143 -8.88 -12.34 -42.17
N LEU A 144 -8.93 -11.45 -43.16
CA LEU A 144 -8.64 -10.02 -43.02
C LEU A 144 -9.91 -9.30 -42.58
N THR A 145 -9.83 -8.45 -41.55
CA THR A 145 -10.90 -7.49 -41.23
C THR A 145 -10.26 -6.19 -40.75
N VAL A 146 -10.59 -5.09 -41.44
CA VAL A 146 -10.12 -3.71 -41.21
C VAL A 146 -11.22 -2.94 -40.46
N ALA A 147 -10.86 -2.09 -39.49
CA ALA A 147 -11.72 -1.01 -38.98
C ALA A 147 -10.91 0.03 -38.16
N PRO A 148 -11.42 1.27 -37.95
CA PRO A 148 -10.63 2.49 -38.16
C PRO A 148 -10.20 3.30 -36.92
N THR A 149 -9.25 4.19 -37.19
CA THR A 149 -8.69 5.31 -36.41
C THR A 149 -9.70 6.35 -35.92
N VAL A 150 -9.48 6.89 -34.72
CA VAL A 150 -9.82 8.29 -34.39
C VAL A 150 -8.80 8.91 -33.42
N THR A 151 -8.40 10.15 -33.71
CA THR A 151 -7.51 11.03 -32.95
C THR A 151 -8.31 12.21 -32.44
N PHE A 152 -8.11 12.64 -31.19
CA PHE A 152 -8.61 13.92 -30.72
C PHE A 152 -7.55 14.69 -29.93
N THR A 153 -7.36 15.93 -30.33
CA THR A 153 -6.55 16.99 -29.73
C THR A 153 -7.50 18.01 -29.11
N ALA A 154 -7.22 18.52 -27.91
CA ALA A 154 -7.79 19.80 -27.46
C ALA A 154 -6.88 20.53 -26.46
N THR A 155 -6.58 21.77 -26.82
CA THR A 155 -5.90 22.85 -26.11
C THR A 155 -6.91 23.62 -25.26
N ILE A 156 -6.59 24.08 -24.04
CA ILE A 156 -7.22 25.28 -23.46
C ILE A 156 -6.30 26.07 -22.50
N THR A 157 -6.49 27.39 -22.58
CA THR A 157 -5.81 28.54 -21.98
C THR A 157 -6.42 28.93 -20.63
N ALA A 158 -5.62 29.40 -19.68
CA ALA A 158 -6.07 29.87 -18.36
C ALA A 158 -6.27 31.40 -18.30
N THR A 159 -7.26 31.87 -17.53
CA THR A 159 -7.44 33.28 -17.13
C THR A 159 -8.01 33.33 -15.70
N ALA A 160 -7.52 34.26 -14.91
CA ALA A 160 -7.54 34.24 -13.44
C ALA A 160 -8.58 35.17 -12.80
N THR A 161 -8.83 34.94 -11.49
CA THR A 161 -8.73 35.96 -10.41
C THR A 161 -9.96 36.22 -9.49
N SER A 162 -9.70 35.97 -8.19
CA SER A 162 -10.07 36.60 -6.88
C SER A 162 -11.50 36.85 -6.36
N GLU A 163 -11.78 36.23 -5.20
CA GLU A 163 -12.01 36.77 -3.81
C GLU A 163 -12.66 38.16 -3.58
N PRO A 164 -13.45 38.37 -2.48
CA PRO A 164 -12.85 38.71 -1.17
C PRO A 164 -13.58 38.28 0.14
N THR A 165 -12.77 38.00 1.19
CA THR A 165 -12.74 38.62 2.55
C THR A 165 -13.86 38.46 3.61
N GLN A 166 -13.41 38.16 4.85
CA GLN A 166 -14.15 37.78 6.07
C GLN A 166 -14.60 38.96 6.98
N THR A 167 -15.58 38.72 7.86
CA THR A 167 -15.97 39.56 9.02
C THR A 167 -16.17 38.68 10.27
N LEU A 168 -15.80 39.19 11.46
CA LEU A 168 -15.56 38.48 12.72
C LEU A 168 -16.81 38.21 13.62
N ILE A 169 -16.90 36.95 14.10
CA ILE A 169 -17.19 36.41 15.48
C ILE A 169 -18.53 36.76 16.18
N PRO A 170 -19.26 35.77 16.78
CA PRO A 170 -19.10 35.44 18.21
C PRO A 170 -18.92 33.93 18.52
N SER A 171 -18.18 33.70 19.60
CA SER A 171 -17.90 32.44 20.27
C SER A 171 -19.15 31.81 20.89
N LEU A 172 -19.35 30.51 20.68
CA LEU A 172 -20.13 29.67 21.60
C LEU A 172 -19.31 28.46 22.01
N THR A 173 -19.31 28.24 23.32
CA THR A 173 -18.51 27.30 24.08
C THR A 173 -19.21 25.93 24.18
N LEU A 174 -18.38 24.90 24.27
CA LEU A 174 -18.61 23.51 24.71
C LEU A 174 -19.02 22.48 23.66
N THR A 175 -18.02 21.75 23.16
CA THR A 175 -18.15 20.30 22.90
C THR A 175 -16.86 19.61 23.36
N SER A 176 -17.02 18.61 24.22
CA SER A 176 -15.96 17.81 24.83
C SER A 176 -15.01 17.25 23.77
N THR A 177 -13.72 17.58 23.87
CA THR A 177 -12.64 16.99 23.09
C THR A 177 -12.49 15.51 23.49
N ARG A 178 -13.17 14.60 22.79
CA ARG A 178 -12.86 13.16 22.86
C ARG A 178 -11.44 13.00 22.33
N ALA A 179 -10.54 12.46 23.17
CA ALA A 179 -9.22 12.03 22.75
C ALA A 179 -9.34 11.15 21.48
N PRO A 180 -8.38 11.22 20.53
CA PRO A 180 -8.46 10.45 19.29
C PRO A 180 -8.71 8.97 19.62
N ALA A 181 -9.83 8.42 19.15
CA ALA A 181 -10.23 7.08 19.54
C ALA A 181 -9.23 6.08 18.95
N VAL A 182 -8.71 5.20 19.80
CA VAL A 182 -7.59 4.29 19.52
C VAL A 182 -7.93 3.20 18.47
N PHE A 183 -9.12 3.25 17.88
CA PHE A 183 -9.68 2.21 17.01
C PHE A 183 -10.48 2.81 15.84
N GLU A 184 -10.06 3.98 15.36
CA GLU A 184 -10.59 4.62 14.16
C GLU A 184 -9.96 4.05 12.89
N LEU A 185 -10.68 4.21 11.77
CA LEU A 185 -10.17 3.87 10.45
C LEU A 185 -8.83 4.58 10.21
N GLY A 186 -7.84 3.86 9.66
CA GLY A 186 -6.51 4.41 9.44
C GLY A 186 -5.61 4.45 10.68
N THR A 187 -6.06 3.98 11.84
CA THR A 187 -5.24 3.85 13.05
C THR A 187 -4.66 2.43 13.15
N PRO A 188 -3.37 2.26 13.50
CA PRO A 188 -2.79 0.94 13.73
C PRO A 188 -3.43 0.21 14.92
N ILE A 189 -3.81 -1.05 14.71
CA ILE A 189 -4.42 -1.96 15.69
C ILE A 189 -3.47 -3.16 15.90
N GLY A 190 -3.41 -3.68 17.13
CA GLY A 190 -2.68 -4.91 17.49
C GLY A 190 -1.30 -4.71 18.11
N LYS A 191 -0.87 -5.67 18.96
CA LYS A 191 0.41 -5.64 19.70
C LYS A 191 1.59 -6.25 18.94
N GLN A 192 1.37 -7.34 18.21
CA GLN A 192 2.42 -8.20 17.63
C GLN A 192 2.47 -8.14 16.08
N GLY A 193 1.40 -7.69 15.46
CA GLY A 193 1.33 -7.27 14.06
C GLY A 193 0.50 -6.00 14.04
N LYS A 194 1.04 -4.91 13.51
CA LYS A 194 0.28 -3.67 13.39
C LYS A 194 -0.54 -3.78 12.13
N PHE A 195 -1.85 -3.77 12.26
CA PHE A 195 -2.77 -3.77 11.14
C PHE A 195 -3.42 -2.39 11.04
N ILE A 196 -3.76 -1.98 9.83
CA ILE A 196 -4.55 -0.76 9.61
C ILE A 196 -5.78 -1.13 8.80
N ILE A 197 -6.95 -0.69 9.25
CA ILE A 197 -8.19 -0.89 8.49
C ILE A 197 -8.36 0.34 7.60
N ILE A 198 -8.52 0.10 6.30
CA ILE A 198 -8.64 1.14 5.28
C ILE A 198 -9.95 0.91 4.54
N ARG A 199 -10.69 1.99 4.34
CA ARG A 199 -11.80 2.03 3.40
C ARG A 199 -11.25 2.42 2.03
N VAL A 200 -11.45 1.56 1.04
CA VAL A 200 -11.02 1.74 -0.34
C VAL A 200 -11.78 2.90 -0.95
N LEU A 201 -11.06 3.74 -1.68
CA LEU A 201 -11.62 4.88 -2.38
C LEU A 201 -11.38 4.73 -3.88
N GLU A 202 -12.08 5.54 -4.68
CA GLU A 202 -11.95 5.49 -6.14
C GLU A 202 -10.50 5.62 -6.60
N GLY A 203 -10.07 4.70 -7.47
CA GLY A 203 -8.72 4.65 -8.02
C GLY A 203 -7.66 4.03 -7.12
N GLU A 204 -7.99 3.60 -5.90
CA GLU A 204 -7.06 2.87 -5.03
C GLU A 204 -6.98 1.39 -5.41
N SER A 205 -5.80 0.78 -5.20
CA SER A 205 -5.55 -0.62 -5.50
C SER A 205 -4.71 -1.29 -4.40
N ILE A 206 -4.76 -2.62 -4.35
CA ILE A 206 -3.99 -3.41 -3.37
C ILE A 206 -2.50 -3.13 -3.49
N GLY A 207 -1.95 -3.06 -4.70
CA GLY A 207 -0.55 -2.71 -4.93
C GLY A 207 -0.15 -1.34 -4.38
N GLN A 208 -1.04 -0.35 -4.43
CA GLN A 208 -0.78 0.96 -3.82
C GLN A 208 -0.71 0.88 -2.29
N PHE A 209 -1.57 0.07 -1.67
CA PHE A 209 -1.51 -0.18 -0.22
C PHE A 209 -0.24 -0.94 0.15
N ALA A 210 0.13 -1.97 -0.62
CA ALA A 210 1.34 -2.75 -0.40
C ALA A 210 2.60 -1.87 -0.36
N GLY A 211 2.76 -1.00 -1.37
CA GLY A 211 3.87 -0.05 -1.41
C GLY A 211 3.84 0.97 -0.27
N ARG A 212 2.65 1.49 0.09
CA ARG A 212 2.50 2.53 1.15
C ARG A 212 2.85 2.01 2.54
N TYR A 213 2.50 0.76 2.83
CA TYR A 213 2.61 0.16 4.16
C TYR A 213 3.73 -0.89 4.28
N ASN A 214 4.61 -0.93 3.27
CA ASN A 214 5.78 -1.81 3.24
C ASN A 214 5.39 -3.28 3.46
N THR A 215 4.42 -3.75 2.67
CA THR A 215 3.92 -5.14 2.64
C THR A 215 3.80 -5.60 1.18
N THR A 216 3.23 -6.77 0.94
CA THR A 216 2.99 -7.33 -0.42
C THR A 216 1.50 -7.47 -0.70
N GLU A 217 1.14 -7.55 -1.98
CA GLU A 217 -0.26 -7.79 -2.36
C GLU A 217 -0.75 -9.14 -1.86
N GLU A 218 0.13 -10.15 -1.89
CA GLU A 218 -0.14 -11.49 -1.38
C GLU A 218 -0.41 -11.46 0.12
N ALA A 219 0.39 -10.73 0.90
CA ALA A 219 0.18 -10.59 2.33
C ALA A 219 -1.18 -9.92 2.63
N ILE A 220 -1.52 -8.84 1.92
CA ILE A 220 -2.83 -8.19 2.06
C ILE A 220 -3.96 -9.17 1.71
N ARG A 221 -3.85 -9.90 0.59
CA ARG A 221 -4.89 -10.85 0.17
C ARG A 221 -5.07 -11.99 1.16
N THR A 222 -3.97 -12.57 1.66
CA THR A 222 -4.01 -13.69 2.61
C THR A 222 -4.63 -13.29 3.94
N ILE A 223 -4.34 -12.09 4.45
CA ILE A 223 -4.87 -11.68 5.76
C ILE A 223 -6.28 -11.11 5.71
N ASN A 224 -6.89 -10.90 4.54
CA ASN A 224 -8.25 -10.39 4.44
C ASN A 224 -9.23 -11.51 4.15
N TYR A 225 -10.19 -11.69 5.03
CA TYR A 225 -11.24 -12.69 4.84
C TYR A 225 -12.08 -12.38 3.61
N LYS A 226 -12.04 -13.27 2.60
CA LYS A 226 -12.83 -13.19 1.36
C LYS A 226 -12.65 -11.88 0.59
N LEU A 227 -11.42 -11.37 0.51
CA LEU A 227 -11.12 -10.18 -0.29
C LEU A 227 -11.28 -10.47 -1.80
N PRO A 228 -12.03 -9.65 -2.55
CA PRO A 228 -12.24 -9.84 -3.97
C PRO A 228 -10.99 -9.47 -4.76
N SER A 229 -10.90 -10.01 -5.97
CA SER A 229 -9.79 -9.69 -6.89
C SER A 229 -9.76 -8.22 -7.30
N VAL A 230 -10.95 -7.60 -7.40
CA VAL A 230 -11.14 -6.18 -7.74
C VAL A 230 -11.77 -5.47 -6.54
N LEU A 231 -11.17 -4.36 -6.11
CA LEU A 231 -11.70 -3.54 -5.03
C LEU A 231 -12.60 -2.44 -5.59
N TYR A 232 -13.78 -2.27 -4.96
CA TYR A 232 -14.68 -1.16 -5.22
C TYR A 232 -14.53 -0.10 -4.11
N PRO A 233 -14.96 1.15 -4.35
CA PRO A 233 -15.11 2.13 -3.29
C PRO A 233 -15.93 1.56 -2.11
N ASP A 234 -15.61 2.03 -0.91
CA ASP A 234 -16.17 1.61 0.38
C ASP A 234 -15.81 0.21 0.87
N TRP A 235 -15.04 -0.58 0.10
CA TRP A 235 -14.50 -1.84 0.60
C TRP A 235 -13.58 -1.62 1.79
N LEU A 236 -13.65 -2.51 2.78
CA LEU A 236 -12.73 -2.48 3.92
C LEU A 236 -11.58 -3.47 3.69
N VAL A 237 -10.36 -2.97 3.85
CA VAL A 237 -9.13 -3.74 3.66
C VAL A 237 -8.29 -3.61 4.92
N VAL A 238 -7.96 -4.73 5.52
CA VAL A 238 -6.96 -4.84 6.58
C VAL A 238 -5.59 -4.88 5.91
N VAL A 239 -4.70 -3.95 6.23
CA VAL A 239 -3.35 -3.92 5.67
C VAL A 239 -2.35 -4.19 6.79
N PRO A 240 -1.47 -5.19 6.67
CA PRO A 240 -0.41 -5.40 7.63
C PRO A 240 0.71 -4.37 7.40
N LEU A 241 1.26 -3.83 8.49
CA LEU A 241 2.31 -2.83 8.46
C LEU A 241 3.69 -3.50 8.59
N ASP A 242 4.60 -3.20 7.68
CA ASP A 242 5.98 -3.70 7.69
C ASP A 242 6.09 -5.24 7.77
N LEU A 243 5.10 -5.94 7.20
CA LEU A 243 4.98 -7.39 7.30
C LEU A 243 4.61 -7.98 5.94
N SER A 244 5.47 -8.84 5.40
CA SER A 244 5.26 -9.54 4.13
C SER A 244 5.04 -11.04 4.30
N ASP A 245 5.56 -11.63 5.38
CA ASP A 245 5.30 -13.03 5.73
C ASP A 245 4.08 -13.10 6.65
N THR A 246 3.06 -13.81 6.22
CA THR A 246 1.77 -13.94 6.93
C THR A 246 1.56 -15.36 7.44
N THR A 247 2.60 -16.21 7.38
CA THR A 247 2.54 -17.60 7.84
C THR A 247 2.09 -17.67 9.29
N GLY A 248 1.04 -18.44 9.56
CA GLY A 248 0.48 -18.63 10.90
C GLY A 248 -0.45 -17.51 11.38
N LEU A 249 -0.73 -16.51 10.56
CA LEU A 249 -1.79 -15.53 10.84
C LEU A 249 -3.14 -16.00 10.27
N PRO A 250 -4.26 -15.75 10.98
CA PRO A 250 -5.58 -15.93 10.40
C PRO A 250 -5.90 -14.83 9.39
N SER A 251 -6.95 -15.07 8.60
CA SER A 251 -7.61 -14.01 7.84
C SER A 251 -8.45 -13.15 8.80
N PHE A 252 -8.57 -11.86 8.54
CA PHE A 252 -9.30 -10.93 9.38
C PHE A 252 -10.51 -10.36 8.66
N GLN A 253 -11.59 -10.19 9.43
CA GLN A 253 -12.78 -9.46 9.03
C GLN A 253 -12.91 -8.20 9.91
N PRO A 254 -12.84 -6.99 9.33
CA PRO A 254 -13.08 -5.76 10.09
C PRO A 254 -14.58 -5.58 10.34
N ILE A 255 -14.96 -5.30 11.58
CA ILE A 255 -16.32 -4.95 11.96
C ILE A 255 -16.34 -3.60 12.68
N GLN A 256 -17.40 -2.82 12.47
CA GLN A 256 -17.62 -1.59 13.21
C GLN A 256 -18.64 -1.81 14.32
N VAL A 257 -18.34 -1.30 15.51
CA VAL A 257 -19.27 -1.27 16.63
C VAL A 257 -20.36 -0.24 16.32
N THR A 258 -21.61 -0.68 16.28
CA THR A 258 -22.77 0.19 15.95
C THR A 258 -23.54 0.66 17.19
N THR A 259 -23.36 -0.02 18.32
CA THR A 259 -24.11 0.23 19.57
C THR A 259 -23.14 0.24 20.75
N ASP A 260 -23.29 1.23 21.63
CA ASP A 260 -22.52 1.32 22.88
C ASP A 260 -23.00 0.28 23.90
N GLY A 261 -22.10 -0.09 24.81
CA GLY A 261 -22.48 -0.72 26.07
C GLY A 261 -22.40 -2.25 26.09
N ILE A 262 -21.82 -2.86 25.06
CA ILE A 262 -21.40 -4.26 25.12
C ILE A 262 -19.90 -4.36 25.40
N THR A 263 -19.50 -5.39 26.13
CA THR A 263 -18.09 -5.72 26.36
C THR A 263 -17.53 -6.56 25.22
N LEU A 264 -16.20 -6.58 25.07
CA LEU A 264 -15.53 -7.48 24.13
C LEU A 264 -15.89 -8.96 24.39
N LEU A 265 -16.07 -9.34 25.66
CA LEU A 265 -16.51 -10.68 26.06
C LEU A 265 -17.92 -11.01 25.53
N GLU A 266 -18.87 -10.09 25.68
CA GLU A 266 -20.23 -10.26 25.16
C GLU A 266 -20.24 -10.34 23.63
N LEU A 267 -19.44 -9.50 22.96
CA LEU A 267 -19.24 -9.60 21.51
C LEU A 267 -18.68 -10.97 21.11
N ALA A 268 -17.69 -11.48 21.83
CA ALA A 268 -17.09 -12.79 21.56
C ALA A 268 -18.13 -13.91 21.70
N GLN A 269 -18.98 -13.86 22.73
CA GLN A 269 -20.09 -14.79 22.91
C GLN A 269 -21.11 -14.73 21.77
N LEU A 270 -21.49 -13.53 21.31
CA LEU A 270 -22.39 -13.35 20.17
C LEU A 270 -21.82 -13.93 18.87
N LEU A 271 -20.50 -13.86 18.70
CA LEU A 271 -19.78 -14.42 17.56
C LEU A 271 -19.43 -15.90 17.73
N ASN A 272 -19.73 -16.51 18.90
CA ASN A 272 -19.32 -17.85 19.30
C ASN A 272 -17.80 -18.06 19.19
N MET A 273 -17.03 -17.11 19.70
CA MET A 273 -15.57 -17.07 19.69
C MET A 273 -15.01 -16.84 21.10
N GLU A 274 -13.75 -17.20 21.32
CA GLU A 274 -13.04 -16.92 22.57
C GLU A 274 -12.59 -15.44 22.61
N ALA A 275 -12.83 -14.76 23.73
CA ALA A 275 -12.52 -13.33 23.86
C ALA A 275 -11.01 -13.06 23.80
N GLU A 276 -10.20 -14.01 24.27
CA GLU A 276 -8.75 -14.00 24.25
C GLU A 276 -8.18 -14.00 22.83
N GLU A 277 -8.84 -14.68 21.88
CA GLU A 277 -8.45 -14.68 20.48
C GLU A 277 -8.68 -13.33 19.82
N ILE A 278 -9.84 -12.71 20.07
CA ILE A 278 -10.14 -11.37 19.56
C ILE A 278 -9.20 -10.34 20.21
N SER A 279 -9.01 -10.44 21.52
CA SER A 279 -8.11 -9.58 22.32
C SER A 279 -6.68 -9.55 21.77
N ARG A 280 -6.15 -10.72 21.39
CA ARG A 280 -4.79 -10.89 20.86
C ARG A 280 -4.47 -9.93 19.72
N TYR A 281 -5.42 -9.72 18.81
CA TYR A 281 -5.24 -8.92 17.59
C TYR A 281 -5.75 -7.49 17.73
N ASN A 282 -6.63 -7.20 18.70
CA ASN A 282 -7.25 -5.87 18.84
C ASN A 282 -6.61 -4.98 19.91
N ASN A 283 -5.64 -5.48 20.67
CA ASN A 283 -5.03 -4.73 21.78
C ASN A 283 -6.07 -4.29 22.84
N MET A 284 -7.13 -5.08 23.02
CA MET A 284 -8.26 -4.84 23.94
C MET A 284 -8.41 -6.02 24.89
N GLY A 285 -8.62 -5.77 26.19
CA GLY A 285 -8.95 -6.85 27.13
C GLY A 285 -10.40 -7.35 27.01
N PRO A 286 -10.73 -8.56 27.49
CA PRO A 286 -12.10 -9.10 27.44
C PRO A 286 -13.16 -8.20 28.11
N GLY A 287 -12.79 -7.46 29.15
CA GLY A 287 -13.67 -6.51 29.85
C GLY A 287 -13.73 -5.11 29.24
N HIS A 288 -13.12 -4.88 28.06
CA HIS A 288 -13.17 -3.58 27.40
C HIS A 288 -14.60 -3.27 26.94
N LEU A 289 -15.10 -2.08 27.29
CA LEU A 289 -16.40 -1.58 26.85
C LEU A 289 -16.27 -0.99 25.45
N LEU A 290 -16.95 -1.63 24.50
CA LEU A 290 -16.94 -1.21 23.11
C LEU A 290 -17.76 0.06 22.92
N GLN A 291 -17.19 0.99 22.15
CA GLN A 291 -17.81 2.27 21.83
C GLN A 291 -18.24 2.29 20.36
N GLN A 292 -19.38 2.92 20.09
CA GLN A 292 -19.88 3.14 18.75
C GLN A 292 -18.80 3.84 17.90
N GLY A 293 -18.59 3.28 16.72
CA GLY A 293 -17.61 3.75 15.75
C GLY A 293 -16.26 3.02 15.80
N GLU A 294 -15.97 2.27 16.86
CA GLU A 294 -14.73 1.50 16.97
C GLU A 294 -14.68 0.36 15.96
N TRP A 295 -13.50 0.13 15.39
CA TRP A 295 -13.24 -0.97 14.47
C TRP A 295 -12.51 -2.12 15.17
N ILE A 296 -12.98 -3.34 14.92
CA ILE A 296 -12.46 -4.56 15.53
C ILE A 296 -12.11 -5.56 14.43
N LEU A 297 -10.95 -6.18 14.53
CA LEU A 297 -10.49 -7.28 13.69
C LEU A 297 -10.98 -8.61 14.25
N ILE A 298 -11.83 -9.31 13.52
CA ILE A 298 -12.28 -10.65 13.87
C ILE A 298 -11.43 -11.68 13.13
N PRO A 299 -10.62 -12.51 13.82
CA PRO A 299 -9.87 -13.57 13.17
C PRO A 299 -10.81 -14.67 12.64
N ARG A 300 -10.51 -15.18 11.45
CA ARG A 300 -11.19 -16.26 10.75
C ARG A 300 -10.15 -17.28 10.35
N TYR A 301 -10.25 -18.48 10.91
CA TYR A 301 -9.44 -19.64 10.53
C TYR A 301 -10.21 -20.40 9.44
N GLU A 302 -9.55 -20.67 8.31
CA GLU A 302 -10.06 -21.53 7.24
C GLU A 302 -9.80 -23.02 7.56
#